data_AF-K7RPD0-F1
#
_entry.id   AF-K7RPD0-F1
#
_cell.length_a   1.000
_cell.length_b   1.000
_cell.length_c   1.000
_cell.angle_alpha   90.00
_cell.angle_beta   90.00
_cell.angle_gamma   90.00
#
_symmetry.space_group_name_H-M   'P 1'
#
loop_
_entity.id
_entity.type
_entity.pdbx_description
1 polymer ?
#
loop_
_entity_poly.entity_id
_entity_poly.type
_entity_poly.pdbx_seq_one_letter_code
_entity_poly.pdbx_strand_id
1 'polypeptide(L)' 'MGWYSQEFTEAWRFTTIGRSGFVEVTVPAVHSPAADALVDLAPAVSAMPVVTACR' A
#
# COMPACT_ATOMS: atom_id res chain seq x y z
N MET A 1 -8.50 -4.56 2.79
CA MET A 1 -7.35 -3.63 2.96
C MET A 1 -7.33 -2.72 1.76
N GLY A 2 -7.22 -1.40 1.93
CA GLY A 2 -7.28 -0.44 0.82
C GLY A 2 -5.90 0.11 0.47
N TRP A 3 -5.56 0.06 -0.82
CA TRP A 3 -4.33 0.65 -1.36
C TRP A 3 -4.70 1.63 -2.48
N TYR A 4 -4.06 2.79 -2.47
CA TYR A 4 -4.04 3.70 -3.60
C TYR A 4 -2.80 3.39 -4.44
N SER A 5 -2.99 3.02 -5.71
CA SER A 5 -1.90 2.75 -6.64
C SER A 5 -1.69 3.94 -7.56
N GLN A 6 -0.45 4.38 -7.69
CA GLN A 6 -0.03 5.40 -8.63
C GLN A 6 1.12 4.87 -9.47
N GLU A 7 1.01 5.03 -10.79
CA GLU A 7 2.14 4.79 -11.68
C GLU A 7 3.16 5.92 -11.52
N PHE A 8 4.41 5.54 -11.32
CA PHE A 8 5.55 6.44 -11.19
C PHE A 8 6.56 6.05 -12.28
N THR A 9 7.42 6.97 -12.71
CA THR A 9 8.35 6.67 -13.81
C THR A 9 9.18 5.42 -13.48
N GLU A 10 8.98 4.35 -14.26
CA GLU A 10 9.59 3.03 -14.09
C GLU A 10 9.32 2.35 -12.72
N ALA A 11 8.23 2.68 -12.05
CA ALA A 11 7.85 2.07 -10.77
C ALA A 11 6.34 2.17 -10.49
N TRP A 12 5.88 1.38 -9.53
CA TRP A 12 4.56 1.50 -8.94
C TRP A 12 4.67 2.02 -7.53
N ARG A 13 3.84 3.00 -7.17
CA ARG A 13 3.72 3.50 -5.81
C ARG A 13 2.38 3.09 -5.22
N PHE A 14 2.42 2.50 -4.04
CA PHE A 14 1.24 2.09 -3.29
C PHE A 14 1.20 2.81 -1.96
N THR A 15 0.05 3.40 -1.64
CA THR A 15 -0.17 4.09 -0.37
C THR A 15 -1.36 3.47 0.35
N THR A 16 -1.18 3.10 1.63
CA THR A 16 -2.28 2.55 2.43
C THR A 16 -3.37 3.59 2.69
N ILE A 17 -4.63 3.19 2.60
CA ILE A 17 -5.80 4.04 2.92
C ILE A 17 -6.54 3.47 4.14
N GLY A 18 -7.11 4.36 4.97
CA GLY A 18 -8.01 4.00 6.07
C GLY A 18 -7.29 3.35 7.25
N ARG A 19 -6.00 3.64 7.42
CA ARG A 19 -5.16 3.17 8.54
C ARG A 19 -4.71 4.36 9.37
N SER A 20 -4.38 4.11 10.64
CA SER A 20 -3.85 5.13 11.56
C SER A 20 -2.45 5.61 11.21
N GLY A 21 -1.70 4.83 10.43
CA GLY A 21 -0.41 5.21 9.86
C GLY A 21 -0.44 5.06 8.34
N PHE A 22 0.29 5.93 7.63
CA PHE A 22 0.44 5.87 6.19
C PHE A 22 1.72 5.12 5.84
N VAL A 23 1.60 4.02 5.11
CA VAL A 23 2.74 3.31 4.51
C VAL A 23 2.72 3.58 3.02
N GLU A 24 3.84 4.11 2.52
CA GLU A 24 4.10 4.30 1.10
C GLU A 24 5.17 3.29 0.66
N VAL A 25 4.87 2.56 -0.41
CA VAL A 25 5.72 1.50 -0.96
C VAL A 25 5.96 1.82 -2.42
N THR A 26 7.23 1.99 -2.82
CA THR A 26 7.61 2.15 -4.23
C THR A 26 8.29 0.88 -4.72
N VAL A 27 7.73 0.25 -5.74
CA VAL A 27 8.21 -1.00 -6.35
C VAL A 27 8.68 -0.70 -7.77
N PRO A 28 9.99 -0.84 -8.08
CA PRO A 28 10.49 -0.69 -9.44
C PRO A 28 9.78 -1.63 -10.43
N ALA A 29 9.55 -1.17 -11.66
CA ALA A 29 8.82 -1.91 -12.69
C ALA A 29 9.49 -3.23 -13.10
N VAL A 30 10.80 -3.37 -12.83
CA VAL A 30 11.54 -4.63 -13.03
C VAL A 30 11.02 -5.77 -12.15
N HIS A 31 10.31 -5.47 -11.06
CA HIS A 31 9.69 -6.43 -10.15
C HIS A 31 8.20 -6.59 -10.46
N SER A 32 7.90 -7.01 -11.69
CA SER A 32 6.51 -7.26 -12.13
C SER A 32 6.06 -8.68 -11.79
N PRO A 33 4.85 -8.87 -11.21
CA PRO A 33 3.85 -7.85 -10.89
C PRO A 33 4.14 -7.14 -9.55
N ALA A 34 4.06 -5.81 -9.55
CA ALA A 34 4.36 -5.00 -8.37
C ALA A 34 3.45 -5.28 -7.15
N ALA A 35 2.30 -5.90 -7.38
CA ALA A 35 1.34 -6.30 -6.35
C ALA A 35 1.88 -7.40 -5.42
N ASP A 36 2.85 -8.21 -5.86
CA ASP A 36 3.41 -9.29 -5.03
C ASP A 36 4.08 -8.73 -3.76
N ALA A 37 4.73 -7.57 -3.86
CA ALA A 37 5.32 -6.88 -2.71
C ALA A 37 4.28 -6.47 -1.65
N LEU A 38 3.00 -6.33 -2.02
CA LEU A 38 1.93 -5.98 -1.09
C LEU A 38 1.46 -7.18 -0.26
N VAL A 39 1.67 -8.40 -0.75
CA VAL A 39 1.28 -9.63 -0.05
C VAL A 39 2.07 -9.78 1.24
N ASP A 40 3.38 -9.52 1.18
CA ASP A 40 4.27 -9.58 2.35
C ASP A 40 3.96 -8.50 3.39
N LEU A 41 3.48 -7.34 2.94
CA LEU A 41 3.10 -6.21 3.79
C LEU A 41 1.69 -6.33 4.35
N ALA A 42 0.83 -7.17 3.75
CA ALA A 42 -0.57 -7.28 4.11
C ALA A 42 -0.79 -7.63 5.60
N PRO A 43 -0.05 -8.57 6.23
CA PRO A 43 -0.22 -8.87 7.65
C PRO A 43 0.09 -7.67 8.55
N ALA A 44 1.17 -6.94 8.26
CA ALA A 44 1.59 -5.78 9.04
C ALA A 44 0.60 -4.61 8.92
N VAL A 45 0.15 -4.30 7.70
CA VAL A 45 -0.85 -3.25 7.45
C VAL A 45 -2.20 -3.64 8.06
N SER A 46 -2.53 -4.93 8.07
CA SER A 46 -3.79 -5.42 8.64
C SER A 46 -3.88 -5.26 10.15
N ALA A 47 -2.74 -5.35 10.84
CA ALA A 47 -2.66 -5.14 12.28
C ALA A 47 -2.80 -3.67 12.69
N MET A 48 -2.65 -2.72 11.75
CA MET A 48 -2.78 -1.29 12.05
C MET A 48 -4.24 -0.92 12.34
N PRO A 49 -4.49 -0.10 13.38
CA PRO A 49 -5.82 0.44 13.67
C PRO A 49 -6.46 1.08 12.44
N VAL A 50 -7.74 0.79 12.22
CA VAL A 50 -8.55 1.42 11.16
C VAL A 50 -9.02 2.78 11.65
N VAL A 51 -8.78 3.82 10.87
CA VAL A 51 -9.37 5.13 11.11
C VAL A 51 -10.62 5.25 10.27
N THR A 52 -11.77 5.37 10.93
CA THR A 52 -13.05 5.68 10.30
C THR A 52 -13.37 7.13 10.63
N ALA A 53 -13.56 7.98 9.63
CA ALA A 53 -14.01 9.35 9.87
C ALA A 53 -15.36 9.32 10.60
N CYS A 54 -15.56 10.22 11.57
CA CYS A 54 -16.80 10.31 12.33
C CYS A 54 -17.99 10.40 11.37
N ARG A 55 -18.98 9.54 11.62
CA ARG A 55 -20.26 9.50 10.90
C ARG A 55 -21.21 10.57 11.43
#